data_AF-A0A2I6S4T0-F1
#
_entry.id   AF-A0A2I6S4T0-F1
#
_cell.length_a   1.000
_cell.length_b   1.000
_cell.length_c   1.000
_cell.angle_alpha   90.00
_cell.angle_beta   90.00
_cell.angle_gamma   90.00
#
_symmetry.space_group_name_H-M   'P 1'
#
loop_
_entity.id
_entity.type
_entity.pdbx_description
1 polymer ?
#
loop_
_entity_poly.entity_id
_entity_poly.type
_entity_poly.pdbx_seq_one_letter_code
_entity_poly.pdbx_strand_id
1 'polypeptide(L)'
;MRRETAYKLAGRNHEHPSPGSGLTKEREVRFAASPPGQVERAREALRMLKGVSVSDASSPDALCVRYSILDYSLELLEEGLRNAGFHLDNGLYAKLVRAIVYFCEETQRHNLLSPERLIKKSNEVYINVYDQHPHGDHDDTPVELRDYK
;
A
#
# COMPACT_ATOMS: atom_id res chain seq x y z
N MET A 1 10.25 -13.37 -35.64
CA MET A 1 11.12 -13.32 -34.45
C MET A 1 10.75 -12.07 -33.64
N ARG A 2 9.89 -12.19 -32.62
CA ARG A 2 9.51 -11.05 -31.77
C ARG A 2 10.70 -10.76 -30.85
N ARG A 3 11.26 -9.56 -30.94
CA ARG A 3 12.31 -9.09 -30.02
C ARG A 3 11.67 -8.96 -28.64
N GLU A 4 11.81 -9.98 -27.81
CA GLU A 4 11.56 -9.85 -26.39
C GLU A 4 12.56 -8.83 -25.87
N THR A 5 12.05 -7.68 -25.44
CA THR A 5 12.88 -6.63 -24.90
C THR A 5 13.48 -7.10 -23.57
N ALA A 6 14.76 -6.82 -23.35
CA ALA A 6 15.54 -7.20 -22.16
C ALA A 6 15.00 -6.67 -20.81
N TYR A 7 13.83 -6.03 -20.82
CA TYR A 7 13.12 -5.51 -19.65
C TYR A 7 12.48 -6.59 -18.76
N LYS A 8 12.47 -7.87 -19.18
CA LYS A 8 11.83 -8.96 -18.43
C LYS A 8 12.61 -9.46 -17.20
N LEU A 9 13.85 -9.04 -16.95
CA LEU A 9 14.75 -9.84 -16.10
C LEU A 9 15.40 -9.17 -14.87
N ALA A 10 14.97 -7.99 -14.43
CA ALA A 10 15.54 -7.40 -13.21
C ALA A 10 14.48 -6.74 -12.34
N GLY A 11 13.59 -7.55 -11.78
CA GLY A 11 12.80 -7.11 -10.63
C GLY A 11 13.73 -7.08 -9.42
N ARG A 12 13.85 -5.93 -8.73
CA ARG A 12 14.29 -6.00 -7.34
C ARG A 12 13.20 -6.72 -6.58
N ASN A 13 13.60 -7.68 -5.75
CA ASN A 13 12.69 -8.19 -4.74
C ASN A 13 12.41 -7.05 -3.76
N HIS A 14 11.15 -6.63 -3.66
CA HIS A 14 10.68 -5.78 -2.57
C HIS A 14 10.65 -6.61 -1.28
N GLU A 15 11.81 -7.08 -0.81
CA GLU A 15 11.90 -7.97 0.36
C GLU A 15 11.78 -7.24 1.70
N HIS A 16 11.62 -5.91 1.68
CA HIS A 16 11.54 -5.12 2.91
C HIS A 16 10.32 -4.21 2.91
N PRO A 17 9.19 -4.63 3.53
CA PRO A 17 8.17 -3.69 3.95
C PRO A 17 8.80 -2.75 4.98
N SER A 18 9.11 -1.52 4.57
CA SER A 18 9.54 -0.49 5.50
C SER A 18 8.38 -0.12 6.44
N PRO A 19 8.66 0.24 7.70
CA PRO A 19 7.69 0.94 8.54
C PRO A 19 7.25 2.21 7.80
N GLY A 20 5.94 2.33 7.50
CA GLY A 20 5.41 3.41 6.67
C GLY A 20 5.12 3.05 5.21
N SER A 21 5.32 1.79 4.79
CA SER A 21 4.95 1.30 3.44
C SER A 21 3.45 1.42 3.08
N GLY A 22 2.60 1.77 4.05
CA GLY A 22 1.16 1.95 3.83
C GLY A 22 0.44 0.67 3.41
N LEU A 23 1.03 -0.50 3.68
CA LEU A 23 0.49 -1.81 3.30
C LEU A 23 -0.66 -2.24 4.22
N THR A 24 -0.57 -1.95 5.51
CA THR A 24 -1.67 -2.18 6.44
C THR A 24 -2.74 -1.10 6.27
N LYS A 25 -3.96 -1.50 5.99
CA LYS A 25 -5.13 -0.63 5.91
C LYS A 25 -6.02 -0.84 7.11
N GLU A 26 -6.63 0.24 7.58
CA GLU A 26 -7.69 0.22 8.57
C GLU A 26 -8.88 0.97 8.00
N ARG A 27 -10.02 0.28 7.92
CA ARG A 27 -11.24 0.78 7.28
C ARG A 27 -12.44 0.49 8.14
N GLU A 28 -13.42 1.36 8.05
CA GLU A 28 -14.70 1.16 8.68
C GLU A 28 -15.68 0.57 7.66
N VAL A 29 -16.33 -0.52 8.02
CA VAL A 29 -17.43 -1.14 7.27
C VAL A 29 -18.72 -0.78 7.95
N ARG A 30 -19.55 0.03 7.27
CA ARG A 30 -20.87 0.47 7.78
C ARG A 30 -21.99 -0.42 7.26
N PHE A 31 -22.90 -0.78 8.16
CA PHE A 31 -24.04 -1.64 7.92
C PHE A 31 -25.33 -0.81 7.88
N ALA A 32 -26.32 -1.30 7.15
CA ALA A 32 -27.68 -0.78 7.24
C ALA A 32 -28.31 -1.14 8.60
N ALA A 33 -29.27 -0.36 9.07
CA ALA A 33 -29.97 -0.60 10.34
C ALA A 33 -30.76 -1.94 10.37
N SER A 34 -31.06 -2.50 9.19
CA SER A 34 -31.76 -3.77 9.04
C SER A 34 -30.95 -4.71 8.13
N PRO A 35 -30.87 -6.03 8.45
CA PRO A 35 -31.52 -6.72 9.57
C PRO A 35 -30.76 -6.57 10.91
N PRO A 36 -31.46 -6.67 12.05
CA PRO A 36 -30.84 -6.57 13.37
C PRO A 36 -29.81 -7.71 13.60
N GLY A 37 -28.78 -7.41 14.40
CA GLY A 37 -27.72 -8.37 14.72
C GLY A 37 -26.79 -8.71 13.54
N GLN A 38 -26.90 -8.02 12.40
CA GLN A 38 -26.01 -8.30 11.27
C GLN A 38 -24.55 -7.91 11.54
N VAL A 39 -24.32 -6.87 12.35
CA VAL A 39 -22.97 -6.39 12.70
C VAL A 39 -22.19 -7.50 13.43
N GLU A 40 -22.79 -8.12 14.45
CA GLU A 40 -22.14 -9.21 15.19
C GLU A 40 -21.92 -10.46 14.32
N ARG A 41 -22.90 -10.84 13.49
CA ARG A 41 -22.72 -11.94 12.54
C ARG A 41 -21.64 -11.65 11.50
N ALA A 42 -21.53 -10.40 11.04
CA ALA A 42 -20.49 -9.99 10.10
C ALA A 42 -19.11 -10.02 10.77
N ARG A 43 -19.01 -9.61 12.04
CA ARG A 43 -17.79 -9.69 12.84
C ARG A 43 -17.30 -11.13 12.93
N GLU A 44 -18.19 -12.07 13.24
CA GLU A 44 -17.85 -13.50 13.28
C GLU A 44 -17.35 -14.00 11.92
N ALA A 45 -18.07 -13.68 10.84
CA ALA A 45 -17.67 -14.06 9.48
C ALA A 45 -16.28 -13.50 9.09
N LEU A 46 -16.02 -12.23 9.37
CA LEU A 46 -14.75 -11.58 9.05
C LEU A 46 -13.58 -12.13 9.89
N ARG A 47 -13.83 -12.52 11.15
CA ARG A 47 -12.80 -13.13 12.02
C ARG A 47 -12.33 -14.50 11.52
N MET A 48 -13.10 -15.16 10.65
CA MET A 48 -12.68 -16.41 10.01
C MET A 48 -11.62 -16.19 8.91
N LEU A 49 -11.46 -14.95 8.43
CA LEU A 49 -10.49 -14.62 7.40
C LEU A 49 -9.09 -14.46 8.00
N LYS A 50 -8.15 -15.28 7.54
CA LYS A 50 -6.75 -15.19 7.97
C LYS A 50 -6.16 -13.82 7.58
N GLY A 51 -5.56 -13.12 8.54
CA GLY A 51 -4.90 -11.83 8.30
C GLY A 51 -5.83 -10.61 8.33
N VAL A 52 -7.11 -10.80 8.66
CA VAL A 52 -8.06 -9.72 8.94
C VAL A 52 -8.28 -9.64 10.45
N SER A 53 -8.04 -8.47 11.03
CA SER A 53 -8.40 -8.16 12.42
C SER A 53 -9.61 -7.25 12.46
N VAL A 54 -10.57 -7.56 13.35
CA VAL A 54 -11.84 -6.82 13.46
C VAL A 54 -12.00 -6.26 14.87
N SER A 55 -12.28 -4.96 14.98
CA SER A 55 -12.53 -4.24 16.22
C SER A 55 -13.83 -3.43 16.14
N ASP A 56 -14.29 -2.94 17.29
CA ASP A 56 -15.44 -2.04 17.35
C ASP A 56 -15.11 -0.70 16.68
N ALA A 57 -16.07 -0.18 15.93
CA ALA A 57 -16.04 1.19 15.43
C ALA A 57 -16.68 2.14 16.46
N SER A 58 -16.56 3.45 16.23
CA SER A 58 -17.22 4.46 17.07
C SER A 58 -18.74 4.43 16.97
N SER A 59 -19.29 3.90 15.88
CA SER A 59 -20.73 3.76 15.67
C SER A 59 -21.18 2.31 15.80
N PRO A 60 -22.36 2.04 16.40
CA PRO A 60 -22.84 0.68 16.67
C PRO A 60 -23.17 -0.11 15.39
N ASP A 61 -23.47 0.58 14.29
CA ASP A 61 -23.77 -0.02 12.98
C ASP A 61 -22.52 -0.18 12.11
N ALA A 62 -21.32 -0.26 12.73
CA ALA A 62 -20.07 -0.32 12.00
C ALA A 62 -19.02 -1.20 12.68
N LEU A 63 -18.09 -1.72 11.87
CA LEU A 63 -16.91 -2.45 12.31
C LEU A 63 -15.66 -1.83 11.74
N CYS A 64 -14.59 -1.76 12.53
CA CYS A 64 -13.26 -1.45 12.01
C CYS A 64 -12.57 -2.75 11.62
N VAL A 65 -12.14 -2.83 10.36
CA VAL A 65 -11.36 -3.94 9.81
C VAL A 65 -9.95 -3.45 9.51
N ARG A 66 -8.97 -4.23 9.91
CA ARG A 66 -7.56 -4.00 9.57
C ARG A 66 -7.01 -5.21 8.84
N TYR A 67 -6.37 -4.96 7.70
CA TYR A 67 -5.88 -5.99 6.79
C TYR A 67 -4.66 -5.49 6.01
N SER A 68 -3.91 -6.43 5.43
CA SER A 68 -2.84 -6.14 4.48
C SER A 68 -3.43 -5.94 3.09
N ILE A 69 -3.07 -4.84 2.42
CA ILE A 69 -3.48 -4.53 1.05
C ILE A 69 -2.96 -5.54 0.03
N LEU A 70 -1.96 -6.35 0.38
CA LEU A 70 -1.44 -7.42 -0.46
C LEU A 70 -2.44 -8.59 -0.51
N ASP A 71 -3.10 -8.87 0.62
CA ASP A 71 -3.98 -10.03 0.78
C ASP A 71 -5.46 -9.68 0.51
N TYR A 72 -5.90 -8.49 0.92
CA TYR A 72 -7.31 -8.06 0.82
C TYR A 72 -7.43 -6.62 0.34
N SER A 73 -8.61 -6.26 -0.16
CA SER A 73 -9.07 -4.88 -0.39
C SER A 73 -10.41 -4.67 0.33
N LEU A 74 -10.79 -3.41 0.61
CA LEU A 74 -12.10 -3.13 1.21
C LEU A 74 -13.23 -3.63 0.31
N GLU A 75 -13.09 -3.46 -1.00
CA GLU A 75 -14.06 -3.90 -2.00
C GLU A 75 -14.29 -5.40 -1.91
N LEU A 76 -13.22 -6.20 -1.87
CA LEU A 76 -13.31 -7.65 -1.77
C LEU A 76 -14.01 -8.10 -0.48
N LEU A 77 -13.69 -7.47 0.65
CA LEU A 77 -14.33 -7.77 1.94
C LEU A 77 -15.82 -7.42 1.91
N GLU A 78 -16.17 -6.24 1.40
CA GLU A 78 -17.56 -5.80 1.32
C GLU A 78 -18.38 -6.60 0.31
N GLU A 79 -17.80 -7.02 -0.82
CA GLU A 79 -18.43 -7.96 -1.75
C GLU A 79 -18.67 -9.32 -1.11
N GLY A 80 -17.68 -9.86 -0.39
CA GLY A 80 -17.84 -11.10 0.37
C GLY A 80 -18.99 -11.02 1.37
N LEU A 81 -19.10 -9.91 2.09
CA LEU A 81 -20.22 -9.64 3.00
C LEU A 81 -21.56 -9.55 2.25
N ARG A 82 -21.65 -8.81 1.14
CA ARG A 82 -22.88 -8.73 0.33
C ARG A 82 -23.30 -10.11 -0.19
N ASN A 83 -22.35 -10.90 -0.68
CA ASN A 83 -22.59 -12.26 -1.18
C ASN A 83 -23.07 -13.21 -0.06
N ALA A 84 -22.66 -12.97 1.18
CA ALA A 84 -23.15 -13.69 2.36
C ALA A 84 -24.50 -13.17 2.90
N GLY A 85 -25.11 -12.17 2.24
CA GLY A 85 -26.43 -11.62 2.60
C GLY A 85 -26.41 -10.46 3.61
N PHE A 86 -25.24 -9.88 3.90
CA PHE A 86 -25.14 -8.69 4.72
C PHE A 86 -25.54 -7.42 3.94
N HIS A 87 -26.22 -6.52 4.62
CA HIS A 87 -26.73 -5.27 4.07
C HIS A 87 -25.83 -4.13 4.53
N LEU A 88 -24.96 -3.67 3.64
CA LEU A 88 -24.08 -2.55 3.92
C LEU A 88 -24.79 -1.21 3.70
N ASP A 89 -24.36 -0.16 4.40
CA ASP A 89 -24.92 1.19 4.24
C ASP A 89 -24.84 1.63 2.78
N ASN A 90 -25.98 2.03 2.20
CA ASN A 90 -26.10 2.39 0.79
C ASN A 90 -26.37 3.89 0.58
N GLY A 91 -26.20 4.71 1.62
CA GLY A 91 -26.29 6.17 1.54
C GLY A 91 -25.28 6.77 0.57
N LEU A 92 -25.60 7.95 0.02
CA LEU A 92 -24.72 8.63 -0.95
C LEU A 92 -23.31 8.87 -0.39
N TYR A 93 -23.21 9.31 0.86
CA TYR A 93 -21.93 9.52 1.54
C TYR A 93 -21.10 8.23 1.58
N ALA A 94 -21.69 7.12 2.03
CA ALA A 94 -21.01 5.83 2.09
C ALA A 94 -20.53 5.35 0.71
N LYS A 95 -21.33 5.55 -0.34
CA LYS A 95 -20.94 5.22 -1.72
C LYS A 95 -19.74 6.02 -2.19
N LEU A 96 -19.69 7.33 -1.92
CA LEU A 96 -18.58 8.20 -2.32
C LEU A 96 -17.29 7.82 -1.58
N VAL A 97 -17.37 7.58 -0.27
CA VAL A 97 -16.22 7.13 0.52
C VAL A 97 -15.70 5.78 0.00
N ARG A 98 -16.58 4.81 -0.25
CA ARG A 98 -16.20 3.53 -0.85
C ARG A 98 -15.52 3.70 -2.20
N ALA A 99 -16.10 4.48 -3.11
CA ALA A 99 -15.53 4.69 -4.44
C ALA A 99 -14.09 5.22 -4.38
N ILE A 100 -13.83 6.19 -3.49
CA ILE A 100 -12.48 6.72 -3.28
C ILE A 100 -11.55 5.65 -2.72
N VAL A 101 -11.99 4.92 -1.68
CA VAL A 101 -11.17 3.88 -1.05
C VAL A 101 -10.84 2.76 -2.03
N TYR A 102 -11.84 2.26 -2.77
CA TYR A 102 -11.67 1.20 -3.75
C TYR A 102 -10.68 1.62 -4.83
N PHE A 103 -10.85 2.82 -5.39
CA PHE A 103 -9.93 3.35 -6.39
C PHE A 103 -8.49 3.47 -5.87
N CYS A 104 -8.30 4.03 -4.66
CA CYS A 104 -6.98 4.18 -4.07
C CYS A 104 -6.32 2.82 -3.79
N GLU A 105 -7.08 1.87 -3.26
CA GLU A 105 -6.58 0.53 -2.92
C GLU A 105 -6.24 -0.28 -4.17
N GLU A 106 -7.10 -0.23 -5.19
CA GLU A 106 -6.85 -0.88 -6.48
C GLU A 106 -5.61 -0.29 -7.16
N THR A 107 -5.49 1.05 -7.18
CA THR A 107 -4.31 1.72 -7.74
C THR A 107 -3.04 1.32 -6.99
N GLN A 108 -3.08 1.25 -5.67
CA GLN A 108 -1.94 0.83 -4.87
C GLN A 108 -1.56 -0.63 -5.16
N ARG A 109 -2.54 -1.54 -5.20
CA ARG A 109 -2.30 -2.96 -5.54
C ARG A 109 -1.69 -3.10 -6.93
N HIS A 110 -2.24 -2.39 -7.91
CA HIS A 110 -1.71 -2.37 -9.27
C HIS A 110 -0.24 -1.90 -9.31
N ASN A 111 0.10 -0.86 -8.56
CA ASN A 111 1.46 -0.35 -8.47
C ASN A 111 2.41 -1.31 -7.74
N LEU A 112 1.94 -2.01 -6.71
CA LEU A 112 2.74 -3.00 -5.97
C LEU A 112 3.00 -4.27 -6.79
N LEU A 113 2.06 -4.66 -7.64
CA LEU A 113 2.19 -5.82 -8.53
C LEU A 113 2.91 -5.48 -9.85
N SER A 114 3.02 -4.20 -10.18
CA SER A 114 3.71 -3.77 -11.39
C SER A 114 5.20 -4.07 -11.27
N PRO A 115 5.80 -4.76 -12.26
CA PRO A 115 7.24 -5.01 -12.24
C PRO A 115 7.99 -3.68 -12.21
N GLU A 116 8.98 -3.57 -11.33
CA GLU A 116 9.83 -2.38 -11.27
C GLU A 116 10.35 -2.08 -12.66
N ARG A 117 10.16 -0.84 -13.12
CA ARG A 117 10.84 -0.39 -14.32
C ARG A 117 12.33 -0.43 -13.99
N LEU A 118 13.10 -1.11 -14.84
CA LEU A 118 14.54 -0.92 -14.98
C LEU A 118 14.78 0.56 -15.30
N ILE A 119 14.80 1.41 -14.27
CA ILE A 119 15.41 2.72 -14.37
C ILE A 119 16.86 2.36 -14.70
N LYS A 120 17.34 2.81 -15.86
CA LYS A 120 18.77 2.77 -16.17
C LYS A 120 19.48 3.22 -14.90
N LYS A 121 20.56 2.56 -14.47
CA LYS A 121 21.38 2.98 -13.31
C LYS A 121 22.07 4.33 -13.58
N SER A 122 21.32 5.35 -13.98
CA SER A 122 21.79 6.73 -14.15
C SER A 122 22.21 7.33 -12.81
N ASN A 123 21.84 6.71 -11.68
CA ASN A 123 22.36 7.06 -10.36
C ASN A 123 23.89 7.04 -10.36
N GLU A 124 24.54 6.05 -10.97
CA GLU A 124 26.01 6.00 -11.08
C GLU A 124 26.53 7.16 -11.94
N VAL A 125 25.80 7.53 -13.00
CA VAL A 125 26.12 8.71 -13.82
C VAL A 125 25.97 10.00 -13.02
N TYR A 126 24.89 10.16 -12.25
CA TYR A 126 24.67 11.33 -11.41
C TYR A 126 25.66 11.41 -10.25
N ILE A 127 26.05 10.27 -9.65
CA ILE A 127 27.10 10.19 -8.63
C ILE A 127 28.43 10.62 -9.24
N ASN A 128 28.82 10.05 -10.39
CA ASN A 128 30.07 10.42 -11.07
C ASN A 128 30.09 11.90 -11.49
N VAL A 129 28.97 12.41 -11.99
CA VAL A 129 28.85 13.83 -12.36
C VAL A 129 28.97 14.68 -11.10
N TYR A 130 28.25 14.35 -10.03
CA TYR A 130 28.32 15.07 -8.75
C TYR A 130 29.73 15.06 -8.18
N ASP A 131 30.43 13.92 -8.17
CA ASP A 131 31.82 13.77 -7.69
C ASP A 131 32.80 14.65 -8.49
N GLN A 132 32.53 14.85 -9.78
CA GLN A 132 33.33 15.73 -10.65
C GLN A 132 32.96 17.22 -10.54
N HIS A 133 31.89 17.58 -9.82
CA HIS A 133 31.58 18.99 -9.59
C HIS A 133 32.46 19.54 -8.45
N PRO A 134 33.07 20.72 -8.63
CA PRO A 134 33.85 21.34 -7.56
C PRO A 134 32.92 21.75 -6.41
N HIS A 135 32.98 20.98 -5.32
CA HIS A 135 32.31 21.32 -4.07
C HIS A 135 33.24 22.20 -3.22
N GLY A 136 32.68 23.20 -2.55
CA GLY A 136 33.48 24.14 -1.74
C GLY A 136 34.10 23.53 -0.48
N ASP A 137 33.77 22.28 -0.17
CA ASP A 137 34.29 21.49 0.95
C ASP A 137 35.32 20.42 0.51
N HIS A 138 35.61 20.33 -0.79
CA HIS A 138 36.62 19.41 -1.29
C HIS A 138 38.02 19.96 -1.01
N ASP A 139 38.59 19.55 0.12
CA ASP A 139 39.96 19.87 0.48
C ASP A 139 40.95 18.94 -0.23
N ASP A 140 41.44 19.39 -1.38
CA ASP A 140 42.48 18.72 -2.16
C ASP A 140 43.88 18.82 -1.55
N THR A 141 44.03 19.44 -0.37
CA THR A 141 45.34 19.60 0.26
C THR A 141 45.95 18.21 0.53
N PRO A 142 47.08 17.87 -0.12
CA PRO A 142 47.78 16.62 0.10
C PRO A 142 48.08 16.44 1.58
N VAL A 143 47.97 15.21 2.08
CA VAL A 143 48.12 14.91 3.52
C VAL A 143 49.45 15.44 4.07
N GLU A 144 50.52 15.36 3.29
CA GLU A 144 51.86 15.87 3.64
C GLU A 144 51.91 17.39 3.89
N LEU A 145 50.97 18.15 3.33
CA LEU A 145 50.88 19.60 3.46
C LEU A 145 49.86 20.05 4.52
N ARG A 146 49.09 19.13 5.11
CA ARG A 146 48.07 19.46 6.14
C ARG A 146 48.68 19.79 7.50
N ASP A 147 49.86 19.25 7.79
CA ASP A 147 50.53 19.37 9.09
C ASP A 147 51.55 20.52 9.18
N TYR A 148 51.83 21.21 8.06
CA TYR A 148 52.69 22.39 8.08
C TYR A 148 51.88 23.65 8.42
N LYS A 149 52.09 24.18 9.63
CA LYS A 149 51.64 25.49 10.09
C LYS A 149 52.82 26.42 10.33
#